data_AF-A0A511MXV4-F1
#
_entry.id   AF-A0A511MXV4-F1
#
_cell.length_a   1.000
_cell.length_b   1.000
_cell.length_c   1.000
_cell.angle_alpha   90.00
_cell.angle_beta   90.00
_cell.angle_gamma   90.00
#
_symmetry.space_group_name_H-M   'P 1'
#
loop_
_entity.id
_entity.type
_entity.pdbx_description
1 polymer ?
#
loop_
_entity_poly.entity_id
_entity_poly.type
_entity_poly.pdbx_seq_one_letter_code
_entity_poly.pdbx_strand_id
1 'polypeptide(L)'
;MSKTINQTRKAHREGGFILVMVLSLVVLVMILASGMALMAQSAVMVGGNVSAHGRATQAASAATESALAVLKTWARKEDVQDGVQVSAPPDPEAGGTAVLHLLGTSPDGLLVHIEGSGKAPRGASVKATLLVKGKYHADPELFAGVVSMGQVTHQGKLQLDNGARVGSSGQLPFAGGVGSTKVQVPVPQSVLQIQQAQKPCDVQLGTLVIDSQLQAEALIQKGKTICVAGNVTFHQPLSLQGVRLQVKGQVLGTAAVHFQGSVLLAEGISLRGLQLTDSTLMAAGDVWLDMASGPAGQVSVLSGGQAQVQVSGGSGTGSLALVAGQGAKVEAVSTLRGLVWSGGAVHWSGHELHGAIAATGPIDLGSDPHIIRDPALGREFIPGKLVYEVISRK
;
A
#
# COMPACT_ATOMS: atom_id res chain seq x y z
N MET A 1 97.63 52.51 37.59
CA MET A 1 97.11 51.71 36.45
C MET A 1 95.92 50.82 36.86
N SER A 2 94.84 51.39 37.42
CA SER A 2 93.66 50.60 37.88
C SER A 2 92.31 51.11 37.32
N LYS A 3 92.29 52.29 36.66
CA LYS A 3 91.04 52.84 36.10
C LYS A 3 90.69 52.35 34.69
N THR A 4 91.66 51.86 33.92
CA THR A 4 91.46 51.52 32.49
C THR A 4 90.89 50.12 32.25
N ILE A 5 90.98 49.20 33.22
CA ILE A 5 90.48 47.81 33.05
C ILE A 5 88.97 47.69 33.30
N ASN A 6 88.36 48.67 33.99
CA ASN A 6 86.93 48.63 34.30
C ASN A 6 86.02 49.17 33.18
N GLN A 7 86.54 49.87 32.16
CA GLN A 7 85.72 50.37 31.06
C GLN A 7 85.44 49.32 29.97
N THR A 8 86.36 48.39 29.70
CA THR A 8 86.16 47.34 28.68
C THR A 8 85.19 46.23 29.12
N ARG A 9 85.05 45.96 30.42
CA ARG A 9 84.02 45.01 30.92
C ARG A 9 82.59 45.53 30.83
N LYS A 10 82.40 46.86 30.78
CA LYS A 10 81.06 47.46 30.71
C LYS A 10 80.46 47.34 29.31
N ALA A 11 81.26 47.58 28.27
CA ALA A 11 80.85 47.43 26.87
C ALA A 11 80.45 45.98 26.50
N HIS A 12 81.16 44.97 27.03
CA HIS A 12 80.80 43.57 26.78
C HIS A 12 79.52 43.10 27.49
N ARG A 13 79.17 43.70 28.65
CA ARG A 13 77.90 43.40 29.33
C ARG A 13 76.70 44.02 28.63
N GLU A 14 76.85 45.22 28.09
CA GLU A 14 75.76 45.91 27.39
C GLU A 14 75.47 45.28 26.02
N GLY A 15 76.50 44.89 25.26
CA GLY A 15 76.33 44.18 23.99
C GLY A 15 75.71 42.78 24.14
N GLY A 16 76.08 42.04 25.20
CA GLY A 16 75.50 40.73 25.49
C GLY A 16 74.02 40.80 25.87
N PHE A 17 73.62 41.84 26.62
CA PHE A 17 72.22 42.04 27.01
C PHE A 17 71.33 42.37 25.80
N ILE A 18 71.80 43.25 24.91
CA ILE A 18 71.06 43.61 23.69
C ILE A 18 70.88 42.38 22.79
N LEU A 19 71.93 41.55 22.62
CA LEU A 19 71.86 40.34 21.80
C LEU A 19 70.81 39.36 22.35
N VAL A 20 70.80 39.12 23.67
CA VAL A 20 69.83 38.22 24.32
C VAL A 20 68.40 38.77 24.20
N MET A 21 68.21 40.08 24.35
CA MET A 21 66.91 40.72 24.15
C MET A 21 66.41 40.55 22.72
N VAL A 22 67.27 40.78 21.71
CA VAL A 22 66.90 40.62 20.29
C VAL A 22 66.58 39.17 19.97
N LEU A 23 67.39 38.20 20.44
CA LEU A 23 67.12 36.77 20.26
C LEU A 23 65.80 36.35 20.92
N SER A 24 65.53 36.84 22.13
CA SER A 24 64.27 36.55 22.83
C SER A 24 63.07 37.12 22.09
N LEU A 25 63.20 38.34 21.53
CA LEU A 25 62.16 38.97 20.73
C LEU A 25 61.90 38.20 19.44
N VAL A 26 62.96 37.76 18.73
CA VAL A 26 62.82 36.97 17.50
C VAL A 26 62.12 35.64 17.76
N VAL A 27 62.49 34.94 18.84
CA VAL A 27 61.82 33.70 19.25
C VAL A 27 60.34 33.95 19.58
N LEU A 28 60.02 35.04 20.30
CA LEU A 28 58.63 35.39 20.62
C LEU A 28 57.81 35.67 19.35
N VAL A 29 58.37 36.41 18.39
CA VAL A 29 57.70 36.73 17.12
C VAL A 29 57.49 35.46 16.28
N MET A 30 58.46 34.53 16.25
CA MET A 30 58.29 33.25 15.57
C MET A 30 57.19 32.38 16.21
N ILE A 31 57.12 32.34 17.54
CA ILE A 31 56.06 31.61 18.25
C ILE A 31 54.69 32.23 17.93
N LEU A 32 54.55 33.55 17.96
CA LEU A 32 53.29 34.23 17.61
C LEU A 32 52.87 33.99 16.15
N ALA A 33 53.81 34.05 15.21
CA ALA A 33 53.55 33.78 13.80
C ALA A 33 53.10 32.32 13.56
N SER A 34 53.74 31.35 14.23
CA SER A 34 53.31 29.94 14.17
C SER A 34 51.92 29.72 14.79
N GLY A 35 51.58 30.42 15.87
CA GLY A 35 50.25 30.37 16.48
C GLY A 35 49.14 30.88 15.55
N MET A 36 49.39 32.00 14.85
CA MET A 36 48.42 32.54 13.88
C MET A 36 48.26 31.65 12.64
N ALA A 37 49.34 31.04 12.16
CA ALA A 37 49.26 30.10 11.03
C ALA A 37 48.42 28.85 11.38
N LEU A 38 48.58 28.32 12.59
CA LEU A 38 47.79 27.18 13.08
C LEU A 38 46.30 27.55 13.28
N MET A 39 46.01 28.76 13.77
CA MET A 39 44.62 29.24 13.92
C MET A 39 43.95 29.53 12.57
N ALA A 40 44.68 30.04 11.59
CA ALA A 40 44.15 30.24 10.24
C ALA A 40 43.84 28.90 9.55
N GLN A 41 44.71 27.88 9.72
CA GLN A 41 44.46 26.54 9.20
C GLN A 41 43.25 25.87 9.86
N SER A 42 43.08 26.02 11.18
CA SER A 42 41.93 25.44 11.89
C SER A 42 40.61 26.11 11.49
N ALA A 43 40.59 27.44 11.31
CA ALA A 43 39.39 28.16 10.85
C ALA A 43 38.98 27.76 9.43
N VAL A 44 39.93 27.57 8.50
CA VAL A 44 39.66 27.13 7.13
C VAL A 44 39.16 25.68 7.09
N MET A 45 39.68 24.80 7.96
CA MET A 45 39.18 23.43 8.10
C MET A 45 37.75 23.39 8.68
N VAL A 46 37.46 24.21 9.68
CA VAL A 46 36.11 24.30 10.28
C VAL A 46 35.09 24.83 9.27
N GLY A 47 35.39 25.93 8.57
CA GLY A 47 34.49 26.48 7.53
C GLY A 47 34.29 25.52 6.35
N GLY A 48 35.35 24.82 5.96
CA GLY A 48 35.30 23.76 4.94
C GLY A 48 34.38 22.60 5.34
N ASN A 49 34.45 22.15 6.59
CA ASN A 49 33.63 21.04 7.08
C ASN A 49 32.16 21.43 7.27
N VAL A 50 31.88 22.65 7.73
CA VAL A 50 30.50 23.17 7.86
C VAL A 50 29.85 23.28 6.48
N SER A 51 30.56 23.80 5.47
CA SER A 51 30.04 23.89 4.10
C SER A 51 29.83 22.50 3.45
N ALA A 52 30.77 21.57 3.66
CA ALA A 52 30.64 20.19 3.18
C ALA A 52 29.46 19.46 3.84
N HIS A 53 29.26 19.66 5.14
CA HIS A 53 28.11 19.11 5.85
C HIS A 53 26.79 19.72 5.35
N GLY A 54 26.73 21.04 5.14
CA GLY A 54 25.54 21.71 4.57
C GLY A 54 25.16 21.16 3.20
N ARG A 55 26.14 20.95 2.31
CA ARG A 55 25.92 20.33 0.99
C ARG A 55 25.45 18.88 1.09
N ALA A 56 26.04 18.08 1.98
CA ALA A 56 25.61 16.70 2.22
C ALA A 56 24.17 16.62 2.75
N THR A 57 23.77 17.53 3.65
CA THR A 57 22.40 17.63 4.16
C THR A 57 21.41 18.03 3.06
N GLN A 58 21.76 19.01 2.24
CA GLN A 58 20.92 19.42 1.10
C GLN A 58 20.73 18.27 0.10
N ALA A 59 21.80 17.54 -0.23
CA ALA A 59 21.74 16.39 -1.12
C ALA A 59 20.87 15.26 -0.55
N ALA A 60 21.00 14.95 0.75
CA ALA A 60 20.17 13.95 1.41
C ALA A 60 18.68 14.34 1.40
N SER A 61 18.35 15.61 1.69
CA SER A 61 16.96 16.10 1.66
C SER A 61 16.36 16.07 0.25
N ALA A 62 17.11 16.51 -0.76
CA ALA A 62 16.67 16.48 -2.15
C ALA A 62 16.42 15.05 -2.66
N ALA A 63 17.26 14.09 -2.23
CA ALA A 63 17.06 12.68 -2.54
C ALA A 63 15.78 12.12 -1.91
N THR A 64 15.49 12.46 -0.64
CA THR A 64 14.24 12.08 0.03
C THR A 64 13.01 12.70 -0.62
N GLU A 65 13.06 13.97 -1.03
CA GLU A 65 11.95 14.64 -1.73
C GLU A 65 11.71 14.05 -3.12
N SER A 66 12.78 13.71 -3.84
CA SER A 66 12.69 13.02 -5.14
C SER A 66 12.06 11.64 -4.98
N ALA A 67 12.45 10.89 -3.94
CA ALA A 67 11.81 9.61 -3.59
C ALA A 67 10.32 9.77 -3.22
N LEU A 68 9.95 10.85 -2.53
CA LEU A 68 8.54 11.17 -2.24
C LEU A 68 7.74 11.51 -3.51
N ALA A 69 8.35 12.20 -4.46
CA ALA A 69 7.74 12.48 -5.76
C ALA A 69 7.56 11.19 -6.58
N VAL A 70 8.55 10.30 -6.52
CA VAL A 70 8.46 8.96 -7.12
C VAL A 70 7.32 8.15 -6.49
N LEU A 71 7.14 8.18 -5.17
CA LEU A 71 5.98 7.57 -4.49
C LEU A 71 4.64 8.10 -5.01
N LYS A 72 4.52 9.41 -5.30
CA LYS A 72 3.31 9.97 -5.93
C LYS A 72 3.05 9.40 -7.32
N THR A 73 4.10 9.05 -8.06
CA THR A 73 3.98 8.41 -9.38
C THR A 73 3.71 6.90 -9.28
N TRP A 74 4.23 6.23 -8.24
CA TRP A 74 3.93 4.82 -7.94
C TRP A 74 2.47 4.60 -7.55
N ALA A 75 1.82 5.60 -6.94
CA ALA A 75 0.37 5.58 -6.73
C ALA A 75 -0.46 5.43 -8.03
N ARG A 76 0.17 5.44 -9.22
CA ARG A 76 -0.46 5.19 -10.52
C ARG A 76 0.06 3.94 -11.26
N LYS A 77 1.12 3.30 -10.79
CA LYS A 77 1.76 2.14 -11.43
C LYS A 77 2.26 1.20 -10.34
N GLU A 78 1.49 0.15 -10.09
CA GLU A 78 1.83 -0.91 -9.15
C GLU A 78 2.72 -1.94 -9.86
N ASP A 79 4.02 -1.83 -9.64
CA ASP A 79 4.99 -2.93 -9.70
C ASP A 79 6.35 -2.39 -9.29
N VAL A 80 6.82 -2.71 -8.08
CA VAL A 80 8.25 -2.55 -7.76
C VAL A 80 8.75 -3.59 -6.76
N GLN A 81 9.86 -4.23 -7.15
CA GLN A 81 10.79 -4.99 -6.32
C GLN A 81 11.42 -4.14 -5.20
N ASP A 82 11.95 -4.82 -4.18
CA ASP A 82 12.71 -4.22 -3.08
C ASP A 82 13.86 -3.33 -3.60
N GLY A 83 13.81 -2.03 -3.26
CA GLY A 83 14.92 -1.09 -3.44
C GLY A 83 15.01 -0.40 -4.80
N VAL A 84 14.13 0.58 -5.05
CA VAL A 84 14.35 1.53 -6.17
C VAL A 84 15.41 2.54 -5.79
N GLN A 85 16.47 2.61 -6.59
CA GLN A 85 17.41 3.72 -6.54
C GLN A 85 16.86 4.88 -7.37
N VAL A 86 16.54 5.98 -6.70
CA VAL A 86 16.15 7.23 -7.36
C VAL A 86 17.42 8.05 -7.63
N SER A 87 17.57 8.51 -8.87
CA SER A 87 18.78 9.15 -9.39
C SER A 87 19.11 10.50 -8.75
N ALA A 88 20.37 10.90 -8.97
CA ALA A 88 21.13 11.91 -8.25
C ALA A 88 20.47 13.31 -8.16
N PRO A 89 20.75 14.06 -7.07
CA PRO A 89 20.26 15.41 -6.85
C PRO A 89 20.73 16.40 -7.93
N PRO A 90 20.09 17.58 -8.03
CA PRO A 90 20.37 18.58 -9.07
C PRO A 90 21.79 19.18 -9.04
N ASP A 91 22.56 18.95 -7.97
CA ASP A 91 23.98 19.32 -7.89
C ASP A 91 24.86 18.12 -8.26
N PRO A 92 25.51 18.10 -9.44
CA PRO A 92 26.28 16.97 -9.92
C PRO A 92 27.53 16.67 -9.09
N GLU A 93 27.99 17.61 -8.25
CA GLU A 93 29.14 17.39 -7.36
C GLU A 93 28.78 16.70 -6.04
N ALA A 94 27.50 16.71 -5.65
CA ALA A 94 27.00 16.09 -4.43
C ALA A 94 26.29 14.77 -4.76
N GLY A 95 26.96 13.64 -4.54
CA GLY A 95 26.36 12.33 -4.73
C GLY A 95 25.24 12.09 -3.72
N GLY A 96 24.00 11.96 -4.20
CA GLY A 96 22.83 11.62 -3.39
C GLY A 96 22.20 10.32 -3.88
N THR A 97 21.80 9.46 -2.94
CA THR A 97 21.04 8.24 -3.24
C THR A 97 19.89 8.11 -2.27
N ALA A 98 18.72 7.69 -2.74
CA ALA A 98 17.60 7.32 -1.89
C ALA A 98 17.26 5.84 -2.09
N VAL A 99 16.95 5.16 -0.99
CA VAL A 99 16.45 3.79 -0.96
C VAL A 99 15.06 3.81 -0.34
N LEU A 100 14.12 3.10 -0.98
CA LEU A 100 12.75 2.96 -0.50
C LEU A 100 12.54 1.52 -0.05
N HIS A 101 12.14 1.34 1.20
CA HIS A 101 11.80 0.08 1.82
C HIS A 101 10.29 0.00 2.06
N LEU A 102 9.65 -1.03 1.51
CA LEU A 102 8.25 -1.35 1.79
C LEU A 102 8.20 -2.13 3.11
N LEU A 103 7.57 -1.56 4.13
CA LEU A 103 7.48 -2.19 5.45
C LEU A 103 6.20 -3.01 5.64
N GLY A 104 5.18 -2.76 4.81
CA GLY A 104 3.94 -3.53 4.79
C GLY A 104 2.87 -2.90 3.93
N THR A 105 2.06 -3.76 3.31
CA THR A 105 0.85 -3.44 2.56
C THR A 105 -0.34 -4.04 3.31
N SER A 106 -1.14 -3.21 3.99
CA SER A 106 -2.43 -3.65 4.54
C SER A 106 -3.58 -2.95 3.80
N PRO A 107 -4.82 -3.47 3.89
CA PRO A 107 -6.00 -2.78 3.34
C PRO A 107 -6.16 -1.36 3.90
N ASP A 108 -5.72 -1.16 5.16
CA ASP A 108 -5.81 0.12 5.88
C ASP A 108 -4.69 1.11 5.53
N GLY A 109 -3.68 0.69 4.77
CA GLY A 109 -2.61 1.59 4.35
C GLY A 109 -1.29 0.95 3.93
N LEU A 110 -0.44 1.79 3.34
CA LEU A 110 0.93 1.46 2.94
C LEU A 110 1.91 2.11 3.92
N LEU A 111 2.84 1.33 4.48
CA LEU A 111 3.94 1.86 5.29
C LEU A 111 5.25 1.80 4.50
N VAL A 112 5.88 2.96 4.27
CA VAL A 112 7.13 3.09 3.51
C VAL A 112 8.19 3.77 4.35
N HIS A 113 9.37 3.18 4.38
CA HIS A 113 10.57 3.78 4.96
C HIS A 113 11.50 4.26 3.85
N ILE A 114 11.81 5.55 3.85
CA ILE A 114 12.66 6.20 2.86
C ILE A 114 13.96 6.60 3.54
N GLU A 115 15.07 6.13 3.00
CA GLU A 115 16.41 6.51 3.45
C GLU A 115 17.12 7.28 2.35
N GLY A 116 17.39 8.57 2.57
CA GLY A 116 18.25 9.39 1.72
C GLY A 116 19.66 9.45 2.29
N SER A 117 20.70 9.31 1.46
CA SER A 117 22.08 9.56 1.83
C SER A 117 22.70 10.59 0.90
N GLY A 118 23.44 11.55 1.47
CA GLY A 118 24.21 12.56 0.75
C GLY A 118 25.68 12.46 1.13
N LYS A 119 26.57 12.46 0.13
CA LYS A 119 28.02 12.49 0.32
C LYS A 119 28.63 13.70 -0.38
N ALA A 120 29.44 14.45 0.36
CA ALA A 120 30.23 15.56 -0.17
C ALA A 120 31.70 15.15 -0.41
N PRO A 121 32.44 15.84 -1.31
CA PRO A 121 33.82 15.50 -1.68
C PRO A 121 34.82 15.41 -0.50
N ARG A 122 34.55 16.11 0.60
CA ARG A 122 35.41 16.13 1.80
C ARG A 122 35.02 15.07 2.85
N GLY A 123 34.36 13.99 2.43
CA GLY A 123 34.02 12.86 3.29
C GLY A 123 32.85 13.08 4.24
N ALA A 124 32.22 14.26 4.23
CA ALA A 124 30.98 14.48 4.97
C ALA A 124 29.85 13.63 4.37
N SER A 125 29.25 12.77 5.20
CA SER A 125 28.08 11.97 4.84
C SER A 125 26.93 12.28 5.78
N VAL A 126 25.74 12.51 5.22
CA VAL A 126 24.52 12.73 5.98
C VAL A 126 23.49 11.70 5.53
N LYS A 127 22.74 11.16 6.49
CA LYS A 127 21.60 10.28 6.25
C LYS A 127 20.34 10.98 6.73
N ALA A 128 19.33 11.04 5.88
CA ALA A 128 17.99 11.50 6.21
C ALA A 128 17.04 10.30 6.15
N THR A 129 16.20 10.16 7.17
CA THR A 129 15.23 9.09 7.25
C THR A 129 13.81 9.65 7.34
N LEU A 130 12.90 9.12 6.53
CA LEU A 130 11.49 9.47 6.51
C LEU A 130 10.64 8.22 6.65
N LEU A 131 9.67 8.23 7.57
CA LEU A 131 8.64 7.20 7.65
C LEU A 131 7.31 7.77 7.19
N VAL A 132 6.66 7.10 6.24
CA VAL A 132 5.44 7.57 5.60
C VAL A 132 4.35 6.52 5.72
N LYS A 133 3.14 6.94 6.12
CA LYS A 133 1.93 6.11 6.10
C LYS A 133 0.96 6.65 5.07
N GLY A 134 0.67 5.86 4.05
CA GLY A 134 -0.37 6.10 3.07
C GLY A 134 -1.69 5.43 3.48
N LYS A 135 -2.82 6.09 3.24
CA LYS A 135 -4.16 5.50 3.22
C LYS A 135 -4.77 5.69 1.83
N TYR A 136 -5.40 4.65 1.31
CA TYR A 136 -6.18 4.79 0.09
C TYR A 136 -7.53 5.44 0.41
N HIS A 137 -7.86 6.54 -0.27
CA HIS A 137 -9.19 7.15 -0.20
C HIS A 137 -10.00 6.72 -1.42
N ALA A 138 -10.90 5.75 -1.26
CA ALA A 138 -11.92 5.44 -2.27
C ALA A 138 -12.62 6.74 -2.69
N ASP A 139 -12.72 6.99 -4.01
CA ASP A 139 -13.48 8.14 -4.51
C ASP A 139 -14.98 7.85 -4.30
N PRO A 140 -15.68 8.56 -3.40
CA PRO A 140 -17.08 8.30 -3.10
C PRO A 140 -18.02 8.56 -4.30
N GLU A 141 -17.54 9.21 -5.36
CA GLU A 141 -18.31 9.44 -6.58
C GLU A 141 -18.24 8.24 -7.54
N LEU A 142 -17.15 7.46 -7.54
CA LEU A 142 -17.05 6.22 -8.33
C LEU A 142 -18.07 5.15 -7.91
N PHE A 143 -18.60 5.28 -6.69
CA PHE A 143 -19.55 4.33 -6.09
C PHE A 143 -20.91 4.96 -5.82
N ALA A 144 -21.24 6.05 -6.52
CA ALA A 144 -22.53 6.68 -6.41
C ALA A 144 -23.63 5.93 -7.21
N GLY A 145 -23.51 4.63 -7.51
CA GLY A 145 -24.52 3.88 -8.27
C GLY A 145 -23.90 2.88 -9.25
N VAL A 146 -24.25 2.99 -10.53
CA VAL A 146 -23.80 2.09 -11.60
C VAL A 146 -22.81 2.81 -12.52
N VAL A 147 -21.57 2.33 -12.60
CA VAL A 147 -20.51 2.94 -13.42
C VAL A 147 -19.87 1.90 -14.33
N SER A 148 -19.96 2.11 -15.64
CA SER A 148 -19.36 1.25 -16.66
C SER A 148 -18.38 2.04 -17.52
N MET A 149 -17.26 1.43 -17.91
CA MET A 149 -16.46 1.95 -19.02
C MET A 149 -17.02 1.49 -20.40
N GLY A 150 -17.88 0.49 -20.41
CA GLY A 150 -18.68 0.07 -21.57
C GLY A 150 -20.08 0.68 -21.57
N GLN A 151 -21.02 -0.06 -22.15
CA GLN A 151 -22.45 0.29 -22.17
C GLN A 151 -23.14 -0.24 -20.91
N VAL A 152 -24.10 0.54 -20.38
CA VAL A 152 -25.06 0.05 -19.39
C VAL A 152 -26.38 -0.25 -20.11
N THR A 153 -26.81 -1.52 -20.10
CA THR A 153 -28.13 -1.96 -20.56
C THR A 153 -29.00 -2.29 -19.35
N HIS A 154 -30.32 -2.07 -19.47
CA HIS A 154 -31.28 -2.52 -18.48
C HIS A 154 -32.56 -3.00 -19.16
N GLN A 155 -33.22 -3.98 -18.55
CA GLN A 155 -34.55 -4.41 -18.97
C GLN A 155 -35.59 -3.75 -18.08
N GLY A 156 -36.62 -3.13 -18.67
CA GLY A 156 -37.66 -2.44 -17.89
C GLY A 156 -37.22 -1.10 -17.28
N LYS A 157 -37.85 -0.71 -16.18
CA LYS A 157 -37.68 0.57 -15.49
C LYS A 157 -36.54 0.51 -14.48
N LEU A 158 -35.46 1.24 -14.77
CA LEU A 158 -34.39 1.49 -13.83
C LEU A 158 -34.81 2.54 -12.79
N GLN A 159 -34.76 2.20 -11.51
CA GLN A 159 -35.02 3.10 -10.38
C GLN A 159 -33.70 3.44 -9.67
N LEU A 160 -33.47 4.72 -9.41
CA LEU A 160 -32.25 5.23 -8.78
C LEU A 160 -32.63 6.13 -7.61
N ASP A 161 -32.18 5.78 -6.41
CA ASP A 161 -32.48 6.53 -5.18
C ASP A 161 -31.23 6.95 -4.42
N ASN A 162 -31.42 7.89 -3.49
CA ASN A 162 -30.37 8.42 -2.61
C ASN A 162 -29.17 9.03 -3.36
N GLY A 163 -29.44 9.63 -4.52
CA GLY A 163 -28.41 10.18 -5.39
C GLY A 163 -27.62 9.13 -6.15
N ALA A 164 -28.17 7.91 -6.31
CA ALA A 164 -27.65 6.92 -7.24
C ALA A 164 -27.62 7.48 -8.67
N ARG A 165 -26.55 7.20 -9.41
CA ARG A 165 -26.33 7.65 -10.79
C ARG A 165 -25.91 6.48 -11.66
N VAL A 166 -26.17 6.61 -12.95
CA VAL A 166 -25.67 5.70 -13.99
C VAL A 166 -24.70 6.48 -14.86
N GLY A 167 -23.48 5.96 -15.01
CA GLY A 167 -22.46 6.52 -15.88
C GLY A 167 -21.89 5.48 -16.82
N SER A 168 -21.74 5.84 -18.09
CA SER A 168 -20.93 5.13 -19.08
C SER A 168 -19.76 6.01 -19.53
N SER A 169 -18.69 5.40 -20.07
CA SER A 169 -17.57 6.19 -20.59
C SER A 169 -18.05 7.15 -21.69
N GLY A 170 -17.91 8.46 -21.43
CA GLY A 170 -18.33 9.54 -22.34
C GLY A 170 -19.29 10.57 -21.74
N GLN A 171 -20.03 10.24 -20.68
CA GLN A 171 -21.01 11.13 -20.07
C GLN A 171 -21.16 10.91 -18.56
N LEU A 172 -20.09 11.13 -17.79
CA LEU A 172 -20.28 11.44 -16.38
C LEU A 172 -20.51 12.95 -16.26
N PRO A 173 -21.74 13.42 -15.95
CA PRO A 173 -21.96 14.82 -15.64
C PRO A 173 -21.33 15.08 -14.28
N PHE A 174 -20.03 15.41 -14.27
CA PHE A 174 -19.46 16.13 -13.15
C PHE A 174 -20.18 17.47 -13.08
N ALA A 175 -20.94 17.67 -12.00
CA ALA A 175 -21.58 18.93 -11.72
C ALA A 175 -20.50 19.97 -11.40
N GLY A 176 -20.02 20.67 -12.42
CA GLY A 176 -19.12 21.81 -12.29
C GLY A 176 -17.71 21.55 -12.84
N GLY A 177 -17.52 21.80 -14.13
CA GLY A 177 -16.18 21.90 -14.72
C GLY A 177 -16.17 21.45 -16.17
N VAL A 178 -15.99 22.39 -17.09
CA VAL A 178 -15.79 22.14 -18.52
C VAL A 178 -14.44 21.42 -18.69
N GLY A 179 -14.48 20.09 -18.66
CA GLY A 179 -13.32 19.23 -18.87
C GLY A 179 -13.76 17.78 -18.82
N SER A 180 -13.71 17.07 -19.95
CA SER A 180 -13.98 15.64 -20.02
C SER A 180 -12.87 14.87 -19.31
N THR A 181 -12.95 14.74 -17.99
CA THR A 181 -12.05 13.87 -17.23
C THR A 181 -12.43 12.43 -17.57
N LYS A 182 -11.59 11.73 -18.34
CA LYS A 182 -11.74 10.29 -18.54
C LYS A 182 -11.63 9.63 -17.18
N VAL A 183 -12.76 9.21 -16.61
CA VAL A 183 -12.77 8.41 -15.40
C VAL A 183 -12.13 7.08 -15.75
N GLN A 184 -10.98 6.77 -15.17
CA GLN A 184 -10.39 5.45 -15.25
C GLN A 184 -10.93 4.66 -14.07
N VAL A 185 -11.73 3.63 -14.34
CA VAL A 185 -12.06 2.63 -13.32
C VAL A 185 -10.77 1.82 -13.07
N PRO A 186 -10.18 1.88 -11.86
CA PRO A 186 -8.95 1.14 -11.58
C PRO A 186 -9.22 -0.36 -11.71
N VAL A 187 -8.30 -1.10 -12.35
CA VAL A 187 -8.31 -2.56 -12.35
C VAL A 187 -7.78 -2.98 -10.97
N PRO A 188 -8.55 -3.70 -10.12
CA PRO A 188 -8.15 -4.16 -8.84
C PRO A 188 -7.11 -5.22 -9.07
N GLN A 189 -6.06 -5.03 -8.31
CA GLN A 189 -4.97 -5.95 -8.18
C GLN A 189 -5.32 -7.14 -7.29
N SER A 190 -6.57 -7.63 -7.35
CA SER A 190 -7.04 -8.74 -6.53
C SER A 190 -6.14 -9.97 -6.66
N VAL A 191 -5.54 -10.18 -7.84
CA VAL A 191 -4.55 -11.24 -8.10
C VAL A 191 -3.26 -11.07 -7.27
N LEU A 192 -2.77 -9.84 -7.06
CA LEU A 192 -1.57 -9.57 -6.24
C LEU A 192 -1.86 -9.69 -4.73
N GLN A 193 -3.07 -9.33 -4.29
CA GLN A 193 -3.48 -9.49 -2.89
C GLN A 193 -3.63 -10.97 -2.47
N ILE A 194 -4.08 -11.83 -3.39
CA ILE A 194 -4.19 -13.30 -3.17
C ILE A 194 -2.82 -13.92 -2.84
N GLN A 195 -1.73 -13.45 -3.46
CA GLN A 195 -0.38 -13.93 -3.15
C GLN A 195 0.15 -13.38 -1.83
N GLN A 196 -0.13 -12.11 -1.49
CA GLN A 196 0.31 -11.48 -0.24
C GLN A 196 -0.43 -11.98 1.01
N ALA A 197 -1.62 -12.57 0.85
CA ALA A 197 -2.42 -13.11 1.95
C ALA A 197 -1.91 -14.48 2.47
N GLN A 198 -0.85 -15.04 1.90
CA GLN A 198 -0.30 -16.34 2.30
C GLN A 198 0.47 -16.23 3.64
N LYS A 199 -0.25 -16.46 4.73
CA LYS A 199 0.35 -16.71 6.06
C LYS A 199 1.03 -18.08 6.08
N PRO A 200 2.16 -18.27 6.79
CA PRO A 200 2.75 -19.60 7.00
C PRO A 200 1.74 -20.60 7.54
N CYS A 201 1.83 -21.84 7.04
CA CYS A 201 0.95 -22.94 7.39
C CYS A 201 1.22 -23.44 8.81
N ASP A 202 0.16 -23.58 9.63
CA ASP A 202 0.21 -24.29 10.91
C ASP A 202 0.10 -25.81 10.69
N VAL A 203 -0.68 -26.23 9.69
CA VAL A 203 -0.93 -27.63 9.33
C VAL A 203 -0.84 -27.78 7.82
N GLN A 204 -0.18 -28.84 7.34
CA GLN A 204 -0.13 -29.19 5.92
C GLN A 204 -0.85 -30.52 5.70
N LEU A 205 -1.77 -30.54 4.73
CA LEU A 205 -2.60 -31.67 4.37
C LEU A 205 -2.52 -31.92 2.85
N GLY A 206 -2.77 -33.18 2.45
CA GLY A 206 -2.98 -33.55 1.04
C GLY A 206 -4.37 -33.14 0.56
N THR A 207 -4.90 -33.78 -0.48
CA THR A 207 -6.30 -33.64 -0.89
C THR A 207 -7.24 -34.03 0.26
N LEU A 208 -8.29 -33.25 0.48
CA LEU A 208 -9.28 -33.49 1.53
C LEU A 208 -10.66 -33.76 0.94
N VAL A 209 -11.30 -34.79 1.47
CA VAL A 209 -12.73 -35.06 1.29
C VAL A 209 -13.34 -35.05 2.69
N ILE A 210 -14.29 -34.16 2.92
CA ILE A 210 -14.91 -33.93 4.22
C ILE A 210 -16.36 -34.40 4.15
N ASP A 211 -16.58 -35.55 4.78
CA ASP A 211 -17.85 -36.29 4.79
C ASP A 211 -18.58 -36.18 6.12
N SER A 212 -18.06 -35.41 7.10
CA SER A 212 -18.78 -35.15 8.36
C SER A 212 -18.24 -33.92 9.09
N GLN A 213 -19.06 -33.34 9.97
CA GLN A 213 -18.67 -32.24 10.86
C GLN A 213 -17.52 -32.65 11.80
N LEU A 214 -17.56 -33.86 12.34
CA LEU A 214 -16.50 -34.36 13.24
C LEU A 214 -15.14 -34.45 12.51
N GLN A 215 -15.15 -34.90 11.26
CA GLN A 215 -13.94 -34.93 10.43
C GLN A 215 -13.45 -33.51 10.13
N ALA A 216 -14.37 -32.59 9.83
CA ALA A 216 -14.04 -31.19 9.60
C ALA A 216 -13.39 -30.56 10.84
N GLU A 217 -13.91 -30.80 12.03
CA GLU A 217 -13.35 -30.27 13.28
C GLU A 217 -11.97 -30.86 13.63
N ALA A 218 -11.76 -32.15 13.32
CA ALA A 218 -10.47 -32.81 13.54
C ALA A 218 -9.38 -32.29 12.59
N LEU A 219 -9.73 -32.06 11.32
CA LEU A 219 -8.77 -31.66 10.27
C LEU A 219 -8.66 -30.14 10.13
N ILE A 220 -9.75 -29.40 10.35
CA ILE A 220 -9.87 -27.95 10.18
C ILE A 220 -10.04 -27.27 11.54
N GLN A 221 -8.92 -27.10 12.25
CA GLN A 221 -8.91 -26.52 13.58
C GLN A 221 -9.10 -24.99 13.55
N LYS A 222 -10.02 -24.50 14.40
CA LYS A 222 -10.28 -23.07 14.60
C LYS A 222 -9.02 -22.31 14.98
N GLY A 223 -8.81 -21.13 14.39
CA GLY A 223 -7.67 -20.25 14.66
C GLY A 223 -6.34 -20.69 14.03
N LYS A 224 -6.30 -21.84 13.36
CA LYS A 224 -5.12 -22.34 12.63
C LYS A 224 -5.23 -22.01 11.13
N THR A 225 -4.06 -21.86 10.52
CA THR A 225 -3.86 -21.72 9.08
C THR A 225 -3.55 -23.08 8.49
N ILE A 226 -4.44 -23.59 7.65
CA ILE A 226 -4.39 -24.96 7.17
C ILE A 226 -4.14 -24.92 5.68
N CYS A 227 -3.05 -25.55 5.27
CA CYS A 227 -2.62 -25.58 3.89
C CYS A 227 -2.90 -26.96 3.29
N VAL A 228 -3.69 -26.97 2.22
CA VAL A 228 -4.09 -28.17 1.49
C VAL A 228 -3.38 -28.15 0.15
N ALA A 229 -2.52 -29.14 -0.09
CA ALA A 229 -1.76 -29.22 -1.33
C ALA A 229 -2.60 -29.61 -2.55
N GLY A 230 -3.75 -30.27 -2.33
CA GLY A 230 -4.68 -30.68 -3.38
C GLY A 230 -6.03 -29.96 -3.28
N ASN A 231 -7.08 -30.64 -3.72
CA ASN A 231 -8.46 -30.13 -3.65
C ASN A 231 -9.07 -30.33 -2.26
N VAL A 232 -10.09 -29.56 -1.94
CA VAL A 232 -10.99 -29.78 -0.79
C VAL A 232 -12.39 -29.99 -1.31
N THR A 233 -13.03 -31.08 -0.91
CA THR A 233 -14.42 -31.37 -1.26
C THR A 233 -15.29 -31.52 -0.01
N PHE A 234 -16.43 -30.82 0.02
CA PHE A 234 -17.44 -30.93 1.07
C PHE A 234 -18.67 -31.71 0.55
N HIS A 235 -18.92 -32.89 1.12
CA HIS A 235 -20.05 -33.76 0.72
C HIS A 235 -21.23 -33.73 1.68
N GLN A 236 -21.03 -33.27 2.91
CA GLN A 236 -22.09 -33.14 3.92
C GLN A 236 -22.26 -31.68 4.35
N PRO A 237 -23.40 -31.32 4.95
CA PRO A 237 -23.58 -30.02 5.55
C PRO A 237 -22.58 -29.78 6.68
N LEU A 238 -21.96 -28.60 6.71
CA LEU A 238 -20.88 -28.27 7.66
C LEU A 238 -20.96 -26.84 8.16
N SER A 239 -20.45 -26.60 9.37
CA SER A 239 -20.23 -25.26 9.91
C SER A 239 -18.76 -25.07 10.30
N LEU A 240 -18.13 -24.06 9.70
CA LEU A 240 -16.71 -23.75 9.83
C LEU A 240 -16.54 -22.33 10.39
N GLN A 241 -16.08 -22.25 11.63
CA GLN A 241 -15.94 -20.98 12.35
C GLN A 241 -14.48 -20.62 12.63
N GLY A 242 -14.08 -19.39 12.24
CA GLY A 242 -12.76 -18.85 12.55
C GLY A 242 -11.62 -19.63 11.90
N VAL A 243 -11.88 -20.24 10.74
CA VAL A 243 -10.89 -21.08 10.05
C VAL A 243 -10.16 -20.27 8.99
N ARG A 244 -8.88 -20.60 8.78
CA ARG A 244 -8.09 -20.07 7.66
C ARG A 244 -7.60 -21.23 6.82
N LEU A 245 -8.17 -21.38 5.62
CA LEU A 245 -7.87 -22.49 4.73
C LEU A 245 -7.19 -21.96 3.46
N GLN A 246 -6.01 -22.48 3.16
CA GLN A 246 -5.24 -22.19 1.94
C GLN A 246 -5.16 -23.47 1.11
N VAL A 247 -5.81 -23.47 -0.05
CA VAL A 247 -5.95 -24.62 -0.91
C VAL A 247 -5.20 -24.34 -2.20
N LYS A 248 -4.23 -25.19 -2.54
CA LYS A 248 -3.48 -25.04 -3.79
C LYS A 248 -4.29 -25.47 -5.01
N GLY A 249 -5.30 -26.32 -4.82
CA GLY A 249 -6.28 -26.68 -5.85
C GLY A 249 -7.63 -26.01 -5.65
N GLN A 250 -8.68 -26.73 -6.02
CA GLN A 250 -10.07 -26.24 -5.98
C GLN A 250 -10.77 -26.59 -4.67
N VAL A 251 -11.73 -25.74 -4.29
CA VAL A 251 -12.66 -26.00 -3.19
C VAL A 251 -14.04 -26.23 -3.79
N LEU A 252 -14.54 -27.45 -3.63
CA LEU A 252 -15.79 -27.92 -4.21
C LEU A 252 -16.77 -28.30 -3.11
N GLY A 253 -18.05 -27.97 -3.28
CA GLY A 253 -19.07 -28.33 -2.31
C GLY A 253 -20.44 -28.42 -2.96
N THR A 254 -21.05 -29.59 -2.83
CA THR A 254 -22.44 -29.82 -3.25
C THR A 254 -23.42 -29.75 -2.08
N ALA A 255 -22.93 -29.80 -0.86
CA ALA A 255 -23.71 -29.66 0.37
C ALA A 255 -23.56 -28.25 0.95
N ALA A 256 -24.52 -27.88 1.80
CA ALA A 256 -24.56 -26.56 2.44
C ALA A 256 -23.38 -26.36 3.40
N VAL A 257 -22.61 -25.30 3.22
CA VAL A 257 -21.50 -24.97 4.12
C VAL A 257 -21.74 -23.59 4.73
N HIS A 258 -21.58 -23.48 6.05
CA HIS A 258 -21.61 -22.21 6.75
C HIS A 258 -20.19 -21.78 7.13
N PHE A 259 -19.72 -20.66 6.60
CA PHE A 259 -18.48 -20.02 7.03
C PHE A 259 -18.79 -18.82 7.93
N GLN A 260 -18.18 -18.79 9.12
CA GLN A 260 -18.31 -17.68 10.06
C GLN A 260 -16.95 -17.17 10.53
N GLY A 261 -16.61 -15.91 10.25
CA GLY A 261 -15.32 -15.34 10.65
C GLY A 261 -14.13 -16.02 9.95
N SER A 262 -14.34 -16.59 8.77
CA SER A 262 -13.42 -17.51 8.12
C SER A 262 -12.78 -16.90 6.87
N VAL A 263 -11.57 -17.37 6.55
CA VAL A 263 -10.84 -16.99 5.33
C VAL A 263 -10.56 -18.23 4.51
N LEU A 264 -10.97 -18.22 3.25
CA LEU A 264 -10.71 -19.27 2.27
C LEU A 264 -9.89 -18.70 1.13
N LEU A 265 -8.74 -19.30 0.86
CA LEU A 265 -7.88 -19.02 -0.28
C LEU A 265 -7.78 -20.29 -1.13
N ALA A 266 -8.07 -20.22 -2.43
CA ALA A 266 -8.03 -21.37 -3.32
C ALA A 266 -7.55 -21.02 -4.75
N GLU A 267 -7.29 -22.03 -5.58
CA GLU A 267 -7.17 -21.82 -7.03
C GLU A 267 -8.54 -21.54 -7.66
N GLY A 268 -9.59 -22.23 -7.20
CA GLY A 268 -10.98 -22.01 -7.61
C GLY A 268 -11.96 -22.39 -6.51
N ILE A 269 -13.13 -21.76 -6.48
CA ILE A 269 -14.16 -22.03 -5.46
C ILE A 269 -15.48 -22.29 -6.16
N SER A 270 -16.11 -23.44 -5.88
CA SER A 270 -17.45 -23.77 -6.34
C SER A 270 -18.26 -24.39 -5.19
N LEU A 271 -19.12 -23.59 -4.57
CA LEU A 271 -19.88 -23.98 -3.37
C LEU A 271 -21.37 -23.74 -3.55
N ARG A 272 -22.20 -24.65 -3.04
CA ARG A 272 -23.67 -24.55 -3.05
C ARG A 272 -24.27 -24.53 -1.66
N GLY A 273 -25.47 -23.97 -1.53
CA GLY A 273 -26.17 -23.85 -0.25
C GLY A 273 -25.38 -23.07 0.80
N LEU A 274 -24.57 -22.09 0.37
CA LEU A 274 -23.59 -21.42 1.21
C LEU A 274 -24.25 -20.41 2.15
N GLN A 275 -23.80 -20.38 3.39
CA GLN A 275 -24.06 -19.30 4.33
C GLN A 275 -22.73 -18.63 4.68
N LEU A 276 -22.67 -17.31 4.58
CA LEU A 276 -21.45 -16.54 4.86
C LEU A 276 -21.73 -15.50 5.94
N THR A 277 -20.88 -15.51 6.96
CA THR A 277 -20.89 -14.52 8.04
C THR A 277 -19.48 -13.99 8.26
N ASP A 278 -19.26 -12.68 8.13
CA ASP A 278 -17.96 -12.04 8.41
C ASP A 278 -16.75 -12.79 7.79
N SER A 279 -16.90 -13.23 6.53
CA SER A 279 -15.99 -14.18 5.90
C SER A 279 -15.42 -13.65 4.59
N THR A 280 -14.21 -14.09 4.27
CA THR A 280 -13.50 -13.70 3.04
C THR A 280 -13.17 -14.93 2.22
N LEU A 281 -13.63 -14.96 0.97
CA LEU A 281 -13.34 -16.00 0.00
C LEU A 281 -12.48 -15.42 -1.12
N MET A 282 -11.37 -16.07 -1.44
CA MET A 282 -10.38 -15.61 -2.39
C MET A 282 -10.00 -16.76 -3.32
N ALA A 283 -10.13 -16.56 -4.63
CA ALA A 283 -9.68 -17.52 -5.63
C ALA A 283 -8.81 -16.86 -6.71
N ALA A 284 -7.71 -17.52 -7.07
CA ALA A 284 -6.86 -17.06 -8.17
C ALA A 284 -7.57 -17.19 -9.53
N GLY A 285 -8.37 -18.24 -9.71
CA GLY A 285 -9.24 -18.50 -10.84
C GLY A 285 -10.69 -18.12 -10.52
N ASP A 286 -11.63 -18.97 -10.94
CA ASP A 286 -13.06 -18.66 -10.89
C ASP A 286 -13.71 -18.93 -9.52
N VAL A 287 -14.77 -18.18 -9.24
CA VAL A 287 -15.62 -18.33 -8.05
C VAL A 287 -17.07 -18.52 -8.46
N TRP A 288 -17.70 -19.57 -7.97
CA TRP A 288 -19.10 -19.92 -8.21
C TRP A 288 -19.77 -20.21 -6.87
N LEU A 289 -20.64 -19.31 -6.41
CA LEU A 289 -21.31 -19.43 -5.11
C LEU A 289 -22.81 -19.44 -5.33
N ASP A 290 -23.48 -20.48 -4.85
CA ASP A 290 -24.93 -20.49 -4.63
C ASP A 290 -25.18 -20.36 -3.13
N MET A 291 -25.60 -19.16 -2.72
CA MET A 291 -25.85 -18.76 -1.35
C MET A 291 -27.31 -19.01 -0.99
N ALA A 292 -27.51 -19.74 0.12
CA ALA A 292 -28.84 -20.05 0.62
C ALA A 292 -29.58 -18.80 1.12
N SER A 293 -28.87 -17.73 1.46
CA SER A 293 -29.40 -16.43 1.88
C SER A 293 -28.39 -15.33 1.54
N GLY A 294 -28.79 -14.06 1.62
CA GLY A 294 -27.83 -12.96 1.59
C GLY A 294 -26.76 -13.08 2.70
N PRO A 295 -25.64 -12.35 2.59
CA PRO A 295 -24.57 -12.40 3.59
C PRO A 295 -25.05 -11.87 4.95
N ALA A 296 -24.52 -12.43 6.02
CA ALA A 296 -24.58 -11.85 7.35
C ALA A 296 -23.26 -11.12 7.66
N GLY A 297 -23.31 -9.91 8.20
CA GLY A 297 -22.09 -9.13 8.46
C GLY A 297 -21.30 -8.77 7.20
N GLN A 298 -19.97 -8.67 7.28
CA GLN A 298 -19.14 -8.26 6.14
C GLN A 298 -18.58 -9.46 5.38
N VAL A 299 -19.05 -9.66 4.15
CA VAL A 299 -18.57 -10.76 3.30
C VAL A 299 -17.81 -10.22 2.11
N SER A 300 -16.61 -10.76 1.88
CA SER A 300 -15.78 -10.41 0.72
C SER A 300 -15.54 -11.62 -0.15
N VAL A 301 -15.72 -11.46 -1.46
CA VAL A 301 -15.49 -12.49 -2.46
C VAL A 301 -14.58 -11.89 -3.53
N LEU A 302 -13.37 -12.41 -3.63
CA LEU A 302 -12.34 -11.95 -4.55
C LEU A 302 -12.01 -13.08 -5.53
N SER A 303 -12.17 -12.81 -6.82
CA SER A 303 -11.85 -13.73 -7.91
C SER A 303 -10.85 -13.08 -8.86
N GLY A 304 -9.77 -13.80 -9.20
CA GLY A 304 -8.88 -13.41 -10.30
C GLY A 304 -9.48 -13.70 -11.68
N GLY A 305 -10.46 -14.61 -11.76
CA GLY A 305 -11.19 -14.96 -12.97
C GLY A 305 -12.60 -14.38 -13.02
N GLN A 306 -13.56 -15.24 -13.37
CA GLN A 306 -14.99 -14.96 -13.31
C GLN A 306 -15.51 -15.11 -11.87
N ALA A 307 -16.52 -14.33 -11.49
CA ALA A 307 -17.23 -14.53 -10.24
C ALA A 307 -18.74 -14.61 -10.48
N GLN A 308 -19.34 -15.73 -10.15
CA GLN A 308 -20.79 -15.92 -10.16
C GLN A 308 -21.29 -16.09 -8.73
N VAL A 309 -22.26 -15.26 -8.34
CA VAL A 309 -22.95 -15.34 -7.06
C VAL A 309 -24.45 -15.41 -7.31
N GLN A 310 -25.06 -16.51 -6.91
CA GLN A 310 -26.50 -16.68 -6.86
C GLN A 310 -26.94 -16.59 -5.40
N VAL A 311 -27.92 -15.75 -5.09
CA VAL A 311 -28.53 -15.62 -3.76
C VAL A 311 -29.98 -16.07 -3.88
N SER A 312 -30.25 -17.28 -3.40
CA SER A 312 -31.52 -17.98 -3.59
C SER A 312 -32.54 -17.74 -2.47
N GLY A 313 -32.12 -17.21 -1.32
CA GLY A 313 -33.00 -16.95 -0.17
C GLY A 313 -33.19 -15.48 0.19
N GLY A 314 -33.66 -15.26 1.43
CA GLY A 314 -34.02 -13.94 1.95
C GLY A 314 -32.84 -12.96 2.03
N SER A 315 -33.19 -11.68 2.19
CA SER A 315 -32.23 -10.59 2.35
C SER A 315 -31.31 -10.84 3.55
N GLY A 316 -30.01 -10.72 3.34
CA GLY A 316 -29.04 -10.76 4.43
C GLY A 316 -29.07 -9.49 5.29
N THR A 317 -28.51 -9.54 6.50
CA THR A 317 -28.30 -8.35 7.35
C THR A 317 -26.94 -7.68 7.09
N GLY A 318 -26.12 -8.29 6.23
CA GLY A 318 -24.76 -7.91 5.94
C GLY A 318 -24.56 -7.12 4.66
N SER A 319 -23.30 -7.06 4.23
CA SER A 319 -22.87 -6.48 2.96
C SER A 319 -21.97 -7.46 2.20
N LEU A 320 -22.16 -7.56 0.88
CA LEU A 320 -21.28 -8.32 -0.01
C LEU A 320 -20.32 -7.37 -0.75
N ALA A 321 -19.02 -7.61 -0.67
CA ALA A 321 -18.03 -7.04 -1.58
C ALA A 321 -17.59 -8.11 -2.58
N LEU A 322 -18.06 -8.02 -3.82
CA LEU A 322 -17.72 -8.92 -4.90
C LEU A 322 -16.74 -8.24 -5.86
N VAL A 323 -15.55 -8.80 -6.02
CA VAL A 323 -14.51 -8.29 -6.91
C VAL A 323 -14.08 -9.41 -7.86
N ALA A 324 -14.22 -9.19 -9.17
CA ALA A 324 -13.90 -10.19 -10.18
C ALA A 324 -12.94 -9.64 -11.25
N GLY A 325 -11.87 -10.37 -11.55
CA GLY A 325 -10.86 -9.94 -12.53
C GLY A 325 -11.40 -9.86 -13.96
N GLN A 326 -12.23 -10.80 -14.39
CA GLN A 326 -12.66 -10.93 -15.79
C GLN A 326 -14.14 -10.69 -16.06
N GLY A 327 -15.01 -10.95 -15.08
CA GLY A 327 -16.45 -10.78 -15.24
C GLY A 327 -17.18 -11.14 -13.96
N ALA A 328 -18.31 -10.49 -13.70
CA ALA A 328 -19.15 -10.80 -12.56
C ALA A 328 -20.59 -11.07 -12.99
N LYS A 329 -21.19 -12.10 -12.43
CA LYS A 329 -22.61 -12.41 -12.58
C LYS A 329 -23.23 -12.52 -11.19
N VAL A 330 -24.24 -11.69 -10.91
CA VAL A 330 -24.97 -11.74 -9.65
C VAL A 330 -26.45 -11.89 -9.90
N GLU A 331 -27.02 -12.96 -9.36
CA GLU A 331 -28.44 -13.27 -9.42
C GLU A 331 -28.99 -13.26 -7.99
N ALA A 332 -29.85 -12.30 -7.64
CA ALA A 332 -30.36 -12.16 -6.27
C ALA A 332 -31.88 -12.07 -6.29
N VAL A 333 -32.57 -13.02 -5.66
CA VAL A 333 -34.04 -13.00 -5.57
C VAL A 333 -34.57 -11.97 -4.56
N SER A 334 -33.68 -11.39 -3.75
CA SER A 334 -33.99 -10.47 -2.67
C SER A 334 -33.06 -9.25 -2.69
N THR A 335 -33.36 -8.27 -1.82
CA THR A 335 -32.51 -7.09 -1.64
C THR A 335 -31.11 -7.50 -1.23
N LEU A 336 -30.12 -7.06 -2.01
CA LEU A 336 -28.71 -7.19 -1.68
C LEU A 336 -28.17 -5.84 -1.23
N ARG A 337 -27.30 -5.85 -0.22
CA ARG A 337 -26.49 -4.71 0.15
C ARG A 337 -25.04 -5.03 -0.16
N GLY A 338 -24.34 -4.16 -0.87
CA GLY A 338 -22.98 -4.47 -1.27
C GLY A 338 -22.42 -3.70 -2.44
N LEU A 339 -21.22 -4.12 -2.83
CA LEU A 339 -20.49 -3.59 -3.96
C LEU A 339 -20.13 -4.72 -4.90
N VAL A 340 -20.38 -4.52 -6.20
CA VAL A 340 -19.95 -5.41 -7.27
C VAL A 340 -18.97 -4.66 -8.14
N TRP A 341 -17.77 -5.21 -8.29
CA TRP A 341 -16.74 -4.66 -9.15
C TRP A 341 -16.23 -5.73 -10.11
N SER A 342 -16.09 -5.40 -11.40
CA SER A 342 -15.47 -6.30 -12.37
C SER A 342 -14.53 -5.65 -13.38
N GLY A 343 -13.47 -6.39 -13.74
CA GLY A 343 -12.50 -6.03 -14.76
C GLY A 343 -12.92 -6.44 -16.17
N GLY A 344 -14.14 -6.98 -16.30
CA GLY A 344 -14.84 -7.12 -17.57
C GLY A 344 -16.33 -6.82 -17.40
N ALA A 345 -17.18 -7.67 -17.98
CA ALA A 345 -18.62 -7.43 -17.99
C ALA A 345 -19.26 -7.75 -16.63
N VAL A 346 -20.32 -7.02 -16.28
CA VAL A 346 -21.17 -7.35 -15.13
C VAL A 346 -22.58 -7.67 -15.62
N HIS A 347 -23.14 -8.79 -15.17
CA HIS A 347 -24.56 -9.09 -15.30
C HIS A 347 -25.20 -9.11 -13.91
N TRP A 348 -26.20 -8.28 -13.70
CA TRP A 348 -26.94 -8.15 -12.43
C TRP A 348 -28.41 -8.47 -12.67
N SER A 349 -28.96 -9.47 -11.99
CA SER A 349 -30.38 -9.85 -12.11
C SER A 349 -31.11 -9.83 -10.76
N GLY A 350 -30.81 -8.85 -9.90
CA GLY A 350 -31.53 -8.64 -8.64
C GLY A 350 -32.51 -7.48 -8.70
N HIS A 351 -33.59 -7.57 -7.91
CA HIS A 351 -34.60 -6.52 -7.82
C HIS A 351 -34.07 -5.24 -7.20
N GLU A 352 -33.32 -5.34 -6.09
CA GLU A 352 -32.89 -4.18 -5.31
C GLU A 352 -31.45 -4.34 -4.85
N LEU A 353 -30.63 -3.31 -5.08
CA LEU A 353 -29.25 -3.21 -4.63
C LEU A 353 -29.05 -1.93 -3.80
N HIS A 354 -28.70 -2.09 -2.54
CA HIS A 354 -28.15 -1.02 -1.70
C HIS A 354 -26.64 -0.99 -1.87
N GLY A 355 -26.15 -0.12 -2.75
CA GLY A 355 -24.71 0.07 -2.97
C GLY A 355 -24.37 0.44 -4.39
N ALA A 356 -23.37 -0.24 -4.97
CA ALA A 356 -22.77 0.17 -6.23
C ALA A 356 -22.33 -1.00 -7.12
N ILE A 357 -22.38 -0.76 -8.44
CA ILE A 357 -21.85 -1.66 -9.46
C ILE A 357 -20.84 -0.89 -10.28
N ALA A 358 -19.63 -1.42 -10.43
CA ALA A 358 -18.58 -0.84 -11.25
C ALA A 358 -17.99 -1.89 -12.21
N ALA A 359 -17.77 -1.52 -13.46
CA ALA A 359 -17.23 -2.42 -14.47
C ALA A 359 -16.34 -1.69 -15.47
N THR A 360 -15.26 -2.33 -15.92
CA THR A 360 -14.51 -1.87 -17.10
C THR A 360 -15.18 -2.34 -18.41
N GLY A 361 -15.98 -3.41 -18.36
CA GLY A 361 -16.80 -3.90 -19.47
C GLY A 361 -18.24 -3.40 -19.40
N PRO A 362 -19.13 -3.91 -20.28
CA PRO A 362 -20.54 -3.58 -20.26
C PRO A 362 -21.21 -4.06 -18.96
N ILE A 363 -22.24 -3.34 -18.53
CA ILE A 363 -23.11 -3.73 -17.41
C ILE A 363 -24.49 -4.03 -17.97
N ASP A 364 -24.98 -5.24 -17.76
CA ASP A 364 -26.35 -5.64 -18.08
C ASP A 364 -27.16 -5.80 -16.80
N LEU A 365 -28.17 -4.95 -16.63
CA LEU A 365 -29.11 -5.01 -15.51
C LEU A 365 -30.38 -5.73 -15.97
N GLY A 366 -30.87 -6.64 -15.13
CA GLY A 366 -32.08 -7.44 -15.37
C GLY A 366 -33.37 -6.60 -15.41
N SER A 367 -34.50 -7.25 -15.15
CA SER A 367 -35.82 -6.59 -15.20
C SER A 367 -36.09 -5.71 -13.98
N ASP A 368 -36.40 -4.43 -14.24
CA ASP A 368 -36.81 -3.42 -13.25
C ASP A 368 -35.84 -3.25 -12.06
N PRO A 369 -34.54 -3.00 -12.31
CA PRO A 369 -33.55 -2.87 -11.25
C PRO A 369 -33.77 -1.61 -10.41
N HIS A 370 -33.65 -1.73 -9.09
CA HIS A 370 -33.68 -0.63 -8.14
C HIS A 370 -32.32 -0.48 -7.45
N ILE A 371 -31.60 0.61 -7.76
CA ILE A 371 -30.27 0.88 -7.20
C ILE A 371 -30.36 2.03 -6.23
N ILE A 372 -30.03 1.77 -4.97
CA ILE A 372 -30.04 2.74 -3.88
C ILE A 372 -28.60 2.96 -3.45
N ARG A 373 -28.11 4.20 -3.56
CA ARG A 373 -26.75 4.52 -3.10
C ARG A 373 -26.68 4.32 -1.58
N ASP A 374 -25.72 3.54 -1.12
CA ASP A 374 -25.39 3.44 0.30
C ASP A 374 -24.04 4.13 0.59
N PRO A 375 -24.02 5.30 1.25
CA PRO A 375 -22.80 6.04 1.54
C PRO A 375 -21.90 5.35 2.59
N ALA A 376 -22.41 4.33 3.29
CA ALA A 376 -21.59 3.53 4.21
C ALA A 376 -20.74 2.48 3.46
N LEU A 377 -21.09 2.13 2.22
CA LEU A 377 -20.35 1.16 1.42
C LEU A 377 -19.23 1.86 0.62
N GLY A 378 -18.03 1.27 0.61
CA GLY A 378 -16.91 1.70 -0.24
C GLY A 378 -15.67 2.25 0.47
N ARG A 379 -15.72 2.58 1.77
CA ARG A 379 -14.52 3.03 2.51
C ARG A 379 -13.46 1.94 2.69
N GLU A 380 -13.89 0.69 2.81
CA GLU A 380 -13.03 -0.44 3.22
C GLU A 380 -12.56 -1.31 2.05
N PHE A 381 -13.21 -1.24 0.87
CA PHE A 381 -13.10 -2.30 -0.14
C PHE A 381 -12.31 -1.97 -1.40
N ILE A 382 -12.06 -0.69 -1.75
CA ILE A 382 -11.35 -0.35 -3.00
C ILE A 382 -10.31 0.75 -2.78
N PRO A 383 -9.06 0.54 -3.23
CA PRO A 383 -8.02 1.55 -3.13
C PRO A 383 -8.35 2.74 -4.06
N GLY A 384 -8.63 3.91 -3.50
CA GLY A 384 -8.68 5.14 -4.29
C GLY A 384 -7.37 5.93 -4.20
N LYS A 385 -7.39 7.26 -4.18
CA LYS A 385 -6.15 8.05 -4.18
C LYS A 385 -5.34 7.78 -2.90
N LEU A 386 -4.08 7.37 -3.05
CA LEU A 386 -3.16 7.26 -1.92
C LEU A 386 -2.89 8.65 -1.35
N VAL A 387 -3.43 8.94 -0.17
CA VAL A 387 -3.08 10.10 0.64
C VAL A 387 -2.08 9.63 1.67
N TYR A 388 -0.93 10.27 1.76
CA TYR A 388 0.09 9.88 2.71
C TYR A 388 0.43 11.00 3.68
N GLU A 389 0.80 10.58 4.88
CA GLU A 389 1.23 11.43 5.98
C GLU A 389 2.65 11.04 6.38
N VAL A 390 3.51 12.04 6.59
CA VAL A 390 4.85 11.84 7.14
C VAL A 390 4.69 11.61 8.64
N ILE A 391 5.00 10.40 9.10
CA ILE A 391 4.88 10.01 10.50
C ILE A 391 6.08 10.53 11.29
N SER A 392 7.28 10.44 10.69
CA SER A 392 8.51 10.89 11.32
C SER A 392 9.56 11.31 10.29
N ARG A 393 10.41 12.26 10.71
CA ARG A 393 11.59 12.73 9.96
C ARG A 393 12.77 12.77 10.93
N LYS A 394 13.88 12.13 10.55
CA LYS A 394 15.10 12.09 11.36
C LYS A 394 16.33 12.42 10.54
#